data_AF-A0A1A8JN99-F1
#
_entry.id   AF-A0A1A8JN99-F1
#
_cell.length_a   1.000
_cell.length_b   1.000
_cell.length_c   1.000
_cell.angle_alpha   90.00
_cell.angle_beta   90.00
_cell.angle_gamma   90.00
#
_symmetry.space_group_name_H-M   'P 1'
#
loop_
_entity.id
_entity.type
_entity.pdbx_description
1 polymer ?
#
loop_
_entity_poly.entity_id
_entity_poly.type
_entity_poly.pdbx_seq_one_letter_code
_entity_poly.pdbx_strand_id
1 'polypeptide(L)'
;GWGETKGTGHDEVLKEVNLPIVSNDRCREMHRGIFHITNTKICAGGKKNEGVCERDYGGPLVCQDGEIRVIVGVSVHGRGCAR
;
A
#
# COMPACT_ATOMS: atom_id res chain seq x y z
N GLY A 1 -7.84 1.19 5.08
CA GLY A 1 -9.09 0.43 5.25
C GLY A 1 -9.44 0.38 6.71
N TRP A 2 -9.95 -0.76 7.17
CA TRP A 2 -10.18 -1.06 8.59
C TRP A 2 -9.11 -2.02 9.16
N GLY A 3 -7.94 -2.07 8.50
CA GLY A 3 -6.82 -2.90 8.95
C GLY A 3 -6.27 -2.51 10.32
N GLU A 4 -5.41 -3.39 10.83
CA GLU A 4 -4.69 -3.23 12.09
C GLU A 4 -3.90 -1.91 12.14
N THR A 5 -4.00 -1.20 13.27
CA THR A 5 -3.38 0.11 13.45
C THR A 5 -2.20 0.10 14.42
N LYS A 6 -1.84 -1.07 14.95
CA LYS A 6 -0.84 -1.26 16.01
C LYS A 6 -1.18 -0.43 17.26
N GLY A 7 -2.48 -0.31 17.56
CA GLY A 7 -3.00 0.46 18.70
C GLY A 7 -2.95 1.99 18.53
N THR A 8 -2.76 2.51 17.31
CA THR A 8 -2.69 3.96 17.06
C THR A 8 -4.02 4.59 16.62
N GLY A 9 -5.05 3.80 16.35
CA GLY A 9 -6.35 4.32 15.92
C GLY A 9 -7.55 3.48 16.32
N HIS A 10 -8.74 3.97 16.03
CA HIS A 10 -10.01 3.33 16.37
C HIS A 10 -10.40 2.28 15.31
N ASP A 11 -10.54 1.02 15.71
CA ASP A 11 -10.75 -0.11 14.77
C ASP A 11 -12.07 -0.05 13.98
N GLU A 12 -13.04 0.73 14.45
CA GLU A 12 -14.36 0.86 13.81
C GLU A 12 -14.40 1.95 12.72
N VAL A 13 -13.37 2.79 12.65
CA VAL A 13 -13.33 3.93 11.71
C VAL A 13 -12.48 3.57 10.49
N LEU A 14 -13.02 3.83 9.30
CA LEU A 14 -12.31 3.72 8.03
C LEU A 14 -11.13 4.68 8.02
N LYS A 15 -9.95 4.18 7.66
CA LYS A 15 -8.73 4.96 7.52
C LYS A 15 -8.23 4.95 6.08
N GLU A 16 -7.63 6.05 5.70
CA GLU A 16 -6.91 6.21 4.44
C GLU A 16 -5.50 6.73 4.69
N VAL A 17 -4.61 6.50 3.73
CA VAL A 17 -3.23 6.98 3.76
C VAL A 17 -2.80 7.33 2.34
N ASN A 18 -2.14 8.48 2.18
CA ASN A 18 -1.60 8.91 0.91
C ASN A 18 -0.24 8.23 0.68
N LEU A 19 -0.17 7.34 -0.31
CA LEU A 19 1.04 6.59 -0.65
C LEU A 19 1.57 7.05 -2.01
N PRO A 20 2.81 7.59 -2.08
CA PRO A 20 3.45 7.87 -3.35
C PRO A 20 3.65 6.58 -4.16
N ILE A 21 3.42 6.64 -5.47
CA ILE A 21 3.77 5.54 -6.37
C ILE A 21 5.29 5.47 -6.51
N VAL A 22 5.84 4.27 -6.35
CA VAL A 22 7.27 3.98 -6.46
C VAL A 22 7.51 3.16 -7.73
N SER A 23 8.51 3.56 -8.52
CA SER A 23 8.86 2.81 -9.72
C SER A 23 9.27 1.37 -9.38
N ASN A 24 8.96 0.43 -10.27
CA ASN A 24 9.30 -0.98 -10.06
C ASN A 24 10.81 -1.19 -9.88
N ASP A 25 11.64 -0.40 -10.57
CA ASP A 25 13.09 -0.44 -10.46
C ASP A 25 13.55 -0.07 -9.04
N ARG A 26 13.03 1.05 -8.52
CA ARG A 26 13.33 1.50 -7.16
C ARG A 26 12.81 0.52 -6.12
N CYS A 27 11.63 -0.04 -6.35
CA CYS A 27 11.04 -1.03 -5.45
C CYS A 27 11.89 -2.31 -5.37
N ARG A 28 12.42 -2.80 -6.50
CA ARG A 28 13.35 -3.94 -6.52
C ARG A 28 14.63 -3.65 -5.73
N GLU A 29 15.18 -2.45 -5.88
CA GLU A 29 16.37 -2.01 -5.15
C GLU A 29 16.11 -1.96 -3.63
N MET A 30 15.00 -1.35 -3.21
CA MET A 30 14.61 -1.26 -1.79
C MET A 30 14.44 -2.64 -1.14
N HIS A 31 13.88 -3.59 -1.88
CA HIS A 31 13.71 -4.96 -1.42
C HIS A 31 14.91 -5.86 -1.67
N ARG A 32 16.04 -5.34 -2.17
CA ARG A 32 17.27 -6.10 -2.49
C ARG A 32 16.99 -7.34 -3.34
N GLY A 33 16.00 -7.27 -4.22
CA GLY A 33 15.56 -8.41 -5.06
C GLY A 33 14.85 -9.54 -4.31
N ILE A 34 14.59 -9.42 -3.00
CA ILE A 34 13.90 -10.46 -2.20
C ILE A 34 12.45 -10.66 -2.68
N PHE A 35 11.81 -9.59 -3.14
CA PHE A 35 10.48 -9.65 -3.73
C PHE A 35 10.57 -9.61 -5.25
N HIS A 36 9.89 -10.57 -5.90
CA HIS A 36 9.80 -10.61 -7.35
C HIS A 36 8.80 -9.57 -7.88
N ILE A 37 9.28 -8.35 -8.11
CA ILE A 37 8.49 -7.24 -8.65
C ILE A 37 8.42 -7.36 -10.18
N THR A 38 7.22 -7.68 -10.67
CA THR A 38 6.87 -7.82 -12.10
C THR A 38 6.10 -6.58 -12.57
N ASN A 39 5.91 -6.45 -13.89
CA ASN A 39 5.12 -5.35 -14.47
C ASN A 39 3.63 -5.40 -14.09
N THR A 40 3.18 -6.49 -13.47
CA THR A 40 1.82 -6.65 -12.92
C THR A 40 1.71 -6.23 -11.45
N LYS A 41 2.79 -5.74 -10.84
CA LYS A 41 2.80 -5.22 -9.47
C LYS A 41 3.03 -3.72 -9.48
N ILE A 42 2.44 -3.07 -8.48
CA ILE A 42 2.61 -1.65 -8.20
C ILE A 42 3.17 -1.55 -6.79
N CYS A 43 4.21 -0.74 -6.62
CA CYS A 43 4.72 -0.39 -5.31
C CYS A 43 4.24 1.01 -4.95
N ALA A 44 3.70 1.16 -3.74
CA ALA A 44 3.26 2.45 -3.21
C ALA A 44 3.71 2.56 -1.75
N GLY A 45 4.31 3.68 -1.38
CA GLY A 45 4.90 3.88 -0.06
C GLY A 45 6.04 4.88 -0.07
N GLY A 46 6.60 5.16 1.11
CA GLY A 46 7.70 6.11 1.23
C GLY A 46 7.85 6.72 2.62
N LYS A 47 6.81 6.63 3.45
CA LYS A 47 6.88 6.98 4.87
C LYS A 47 6.94 5.74 5.74
N LYS A 48 7.86 5.80 6.71
CA LYS A 48 8.07 4.72 7.68
C LYS A 48 6.78 4.49 8.48
N ASN A 49 6.41 3.22 8.67
CA ASN A 49 5.22 2.79 9.42
C ASN A 49 3.84 3.27 8.89
N GLU A 50 3.76 3.83 7.68
CA GLU A 50 2.50 4.23 7.04
C GLU A 50 2.20 3.30 5.85
N GLY A 51 1.03 2.68 5.82
CA GLY A 51 0.61 1.85 4.68
C GLY A 51 -0.33 0.72 5.07
N VAL A 52 -0.43 -0.27 4.18
CA VAL A 52 -1.27 -1.46 4.34
C VAL A 52 -0.78 -2.32 5.51
N CYS A 53 -1.72 -2.80 6.33
CA CYS A 53 -1.45 -3.73 7.43
C CYS A 53 -2.40 -4.94 7.37
N GLU A 54 -2.33 -5.81 8.37
CA GLU A 54 -3.22 -6.96 8.47
C GLU A 54 -4.69 -6.52 8.38
N ARG A 55 -5.51 -7.27 7.63
CA ARG A 55 -6.94 -6.99 7.35
C ARG A 55 -7.22 -5.80 6.41
N ASP A 56 -6.21 -5.14 5.85
CA ASP A 56 -6.43 -4.18 4.74
C ASP A 56 -6.45 -4.86 3.34
N TYR A 57 -6.00 -6.11 3.25
CA TYR A 57 -5.85 -6.85 1.99
C TYR A 57 -7.14 -6.93 1.17
N GLY A 58 -7.04 -6.77 -0.15
CA GLY A 58 -8.19 -6.65 -1.05
C GLY A 58 -8.73 -5.23 -1.16
N GLY A 59 -8.31 -4.32 -0.28
CA GLY A 59 -8.65 -2.90 -0.36
C GLY A 59 -8.01 -2.20 -1.57
N PRO A 60 -8.67 -1.17 -2.14
CA PRO A 60 -8.23 -0.50 -3.35
C PRO A 60 -7.06 0.48 -3.11
N LEU A 61 -6.16 0.57 -4.08
CA LEU A 61 -5.27 1.72 -4.26
C LEU A 61 -5.93 2.66 -5.29
N VAL A 62 -6.30 3.85 -4.84
CA VAL A 62 -7.03 4.84 -5.64
C VAL A 62 -6.13 6.01 -5.98
N CYS A 63 -6.08 6.39 -7.26
CA CYS A 63 -5.45 7.61 -7.73
C CYS A 63 -6.51 8.60 -8.22
N GLN A 64 -6.22 9.89 -8.05
CA GLN A 64 -7.00 10.97 -8.65
C GLN A 64 -6.42 11.29 -10.03
N ASP A 65 -7.25 11.22 -11.07
CA ASP A 65 -6.93 11.60 -12.44
C ASP A 65 -7.92 12.68 -12.90
N GLY A 66 -7.48 13.94 -12.86
CA GLY A 66 -8.37 15.09 -13.03
C GLY A 66 -9.49 15.09 -11.98
N GLU A 67 -10.74 15.00 -12.42
CA GLU A 67 -11.92 14.92 -11.56
C GLU A 67 -12.34 13.48 -11.20
N ILE A 68 -11.68 12.47 -11.79
CA ILE A 68 -12.08 11.06 -11.65
C ILE A 68 -11.17 10.35 -10.63
N ARG A 69 -11.78 9.46 -9.83
CA ARG A 69 -11.06 8.51 -8.97
C ARG A 69 -10.96 7.16 -9.65
N VAL A 70 -9.74 6.67 -9.82
CA VAL A 70 -9.44 5.43 -10.54
C VAL A 70 -8.80 4.43 -9.58
N ILE A 71 -9.32 3.21 -9.55
CA ILE A 71 -8.66 2.10 -8.85
C ILE A 71 -7.52 1.62 -9.75
N VAL A 72 -6.29 1.85 -9.31
CA VAL A 72 -5.08 1.47 -10.06
C VAL A 72 -4.47 0.16 -9.56
N GLY A 73 -4.85 -0.28 -8.36
CA GLY A 73 -4.31 -1.51 -7.79
C GLY A 73 -5.18 -2.04 -6.65
N VAL A 74 -4.84 -3.25 -6.22
CA VAL A 74 -5.45 -3.93 -5.09
C VAL A 74 -4.34 -4.29 -4.11
N SER A 75 -4.56 -4.02 -2.83
CA SER A 75 -3.62 -4.39 -1.78
C SER A 75 -3.55 -5.91 -1.64
N VAL A 76 -2.34 -6.47 -1.64
CA VAL A 76 -2.09 -7.91 -1.57
C VAL A 76 -1.45 -8.27 -0.24
N HIS A 77 -1.63 -9.52 0.19
CA HIS A 77 -0.99 -10.03 1.41
C HIS A 77 0.53 -9.92 1.31
N GLY A 78 1.15 -9.28 2.31
CA GLY A 78 2.60 -9.14 2.44
C GLY A 78 3.15 -9.95 3.61
N ARG A 79 4.47 -9.93 3.83
CA ARG A 79 5.11 -10.53 5.03
C ARG A 79 4.95 -9.64 6.27
N GLY A 80 3.77 -9.06 6.46
CA GLY A 80 3.44 -8.11 7.52
C GLY A 80 3.20 -6.68 7.03
N CYS A 81 2.92 -5.80 7.99
CA CYS A 81 2.52 -4.42 7.72
C CYS A 81 3.65 -3.56 7.16
N ALA A 82 3.26 -2.46 6.50
CA ALA A 82 4.18 -1.43 6.00
C ALA A 82 5.22 -1.00 7.06
N ARG A 83 6.46 -0.80 6.61
CA ARG A 83 7.63 -0.47 7.42
C ARG A 83 8.37 0.71 6.85
#